data_AF-D1AJI4-F1
#
_entry.id   AF-D1AJI4-F1
#
_cell.length_a   1.000
_cell.length_b   1.000
_cell.length_c   1.000
_cell.angle_alpha   90.00
_cell.angle_beta   90.00
_cell.angle_gamma   90.00
#
_symmetry.space_group_name_H-M   'P 1'
#
loop_
_entity.id
_entity.type
_entity.pdbx_description
1 polymer ?
#
loop_
_entity_poly.entity_id
_entity_poly.type
_entity_poly.pdbx_seq_one_letter_code
_entity_poly.pdbx_strand_id
1 'polypeptide(L)'
;MKVILDKKLINEKGLKDFDLDPVNKDLVAVGKKLYFVSQDLEGKVIIKELGGKLKNIEGVKFIKEENQLFVSNSFLVLTMYGEIFKYYDRKHKASKTVFSMERTPDYINFTTNGKIIYLMDDTLYSYNPNSEMTIKKPVINKNNENRGKYKIYVNGENIVLKHRALHSQENTISIFDEKLEEIFNIKTVKNHIYSSISELQYIAGTEDGEVEIWDVITKELYNSVKISDYRISYIEKTKENYLLGLSSGELIITDEKFRIEKKLNLHKGDILKIKANDERIFTLGMDYNILSLKILKNEETDIERRGFMQEYNINDEYFEFFTYERIEAVRNFIRELKIKNISYNPKENLIFKVFSEPLSEQKICIPVKEPYTQGNTATGLALEMEKNSWTDPELNNSLRNILKLLYKTYMGTSKDLNYIREDIEKHIFNILPPDKIFKYWQKNGVLLLNTVLTIAETKAADHSKFWTPFTQELLEFISEKNKNITYFLWGKDVQAFEKNIKSGEIIKHNHPSVWGNPENEKDFLNSSSFEKTKGIINWLGCEMERKTTLF
;
A
#
# COMPACT_ATOMS: atom_id res chain seq x y z
N MET A 1 22.19 -3.87 -7.64
CA MET A 1 21.75 -3.26 -6.37
C MET A 1 22.95 -2.89 -5.48
N LYS A 2 23.11 -1.61 -5.09
CA LYS A 2 24.17 -1.21 -4.14
C LYS A 2 23.61 -1.08 -2.73
N VAL A 3 23.96 -2.00 -1.84
CA VAL A 3 23.53 -1.95 -0.43
C VAL A 3 24.60 -1.29 0.45
N ILE A 4 24.23 -0.35 1.32
CA ILE A 4 25.13 0.27 2.31
C ILE A 4 24.57 0.05 3.71
N LEU A 5 25.45 -0.30 4.66
CA LEU A 5 25.08 -0.35 6.08
C LEU A 5 24.75 1.06 6.57
N ASP A 6 23.52 1.25 7.01
CA ASP A 6 23.02 2.53 7.46
C ASP A 6 22.41 2.35 8.85
N LYS A 7 23.09 2.90 9.86
CA LYS A 7 22.76 2.94 11.30
C LYS A 7 22.36 1.60 11.94
N LYS A 8 22.87 1.37 13.15
CA LYS A 8 22.34 0.36 14.07
C LYS A 8 21.05 0.91 14.69
N LEU A 9 19.89 0.37 14.31
CA LEU A 9 18.59 0.90 14.71
C LEU A 9 18.27 0.64 16.19
N ILE A 10 18.57 -0.56 16.68
CA ILE A 10 18.29 -0.92 18.08
C ILE A 10 19.43 -1.78 18.62
N ASN A 11 20.03 -1.33 19.72
CA ASN A 11 21.05 -2.04 20.49
C ASN A 11 20.55 -2.27 21.92
N GLU A 12 19.31 -2.74 22.03
CA GLU A 12 18.68 -3.02 23.31
C GLU A 12 18.95 -4.47 23.70
N LYS A 13 19.39 -4.69 24.95
CA LYS A 13 19.67 -6.05 25.41
C LYS A 13 18.37 -6.85 25.53
N GLY A 14 18.25 -7.88 24.68
CA GLY A 14 17.20 -8.89 24.77
C GLY A 14 15.99 -8.63 23.87
N LEU A 15 16.20 -8.03 22.69
CA LEU A 15 15.22 -8.14 21.59
C LEU A 15 14.98 -9.62 21.26
N LYS A 16 13.76 -9.96 20.86
CA LYS A 16 13.33 -11.34 20.59
C LYS A 16 12.80 -11.50 19.17
N ASP A 17 12.09 -10.51 18.68
CA ASP A 17 11.50 -10.53 17.35
C ASP A 17 11.25 -9.10 16.86
N PHE A 18 10.99 -8.94 15.56
CA PHE A 18 10.55 -7.69 14.97
C PHE A 18 9.71 -7.93 13.72
N ASP A 19 8.87 -6.98 13.35
CA ASP A 19 8.17 -6.99 12.08
C ASP A 19 8.05 -5.59 11.48
N LEU A 20 7.78 -5.52 10.18
CA LEU A 20 7.66 -4.27 9.45
C LEU A 20 6.20 -3.86 9.31
N ASP A 21 5.93 -2.59 9.61
CA ASP A 21 4.67 -1.95 9.31
C ASP A 21 4.52 -1.88 7.78
N PRO A 22 3.50 -2.52 7.23
CA PRO A 22 3.34 -2.65 5.80
C PRO A 22 2.88 -1.36 5.12
N VAL A 23 2.38 -0.37 5.87
CA VAL A 23 1.87 0.90 5.34
C VAL A 23 2.96 1.96 5.36
N ASN A 24 3.56 2.21 6.52
CA ASN A 24 4.56 3.29 6.65
C ASN A 24 6.00 2.79 6.66
N LYS A 25 6.22 1.49 6.44
CA LYS A 25 7.55 0.86 6.34
C LYS A 25 8.43 0.92 7.61
N ASP A 26 7.89 1.45 8.72
CA ASP A 26 8.60 1.49 10.01
C ASP A 26 8.62 0.12 10.68
N LEU A 27 9.43 0.00 11.72
CA LEU A 27 9.71 -1.28 12.37
C LEU A 27 9.10 -1.32 13.77
N VAL A 28 8.49 -2.45 14.12
CA VAL A 28 8.08 -2.78 15.49
C VAL A 28 8.95 -3.93 15.98
N ALA A 29 9.69 -3.71 17.08
CA ALA A 29 10.51 -4.74 17.71
C ALA A 29 9.98 -5.08 19.11
N VAL A 30 10.23 -6.31 19.53
CA VAL A 30 9.79 -6.82 20.83
C VAL A 30 10.93 -7.46 21.61
N GLY A 31 10.79 -7.44 22.93
CA GLY A 31 11.71 -8.07 23.87
C GLY A 31 11.24 -7.80 25.29
N LYS A 32 12.04 -7.13 26.11
CA LYS A 32 11.58 -6.67 27.45
C LYS A 32 10.35 -5.75 27.37
N LYS A 33 10.26 -4.95 26.31
CA LYS A 33 9.20 -4.00 26.01
C LYS A 33 8.82 -4.07 24.54
N LEU A 34 7.83 -3.28 24.16
CA LEU A 34 7.47 -3.01 22.77
C LEU A 34 8.18 -1.73 22.30
N TYR A 35 8.90 -1.83 21.19
CA TYR A 35 9.71 -0.75 20.61
C TYR A 35 9.15 -0.39 19.24
N PHE A 36 8.83 0.88 19.04
CA PHE A 36 8.44 1.43 17.75
C PHE A 36 9.59 2.25 17.21
N VAL A 37 10.05 1.93 16.01
CA VAL A 37 11.22 2.56 15.42
C VAL A 37 10.86 3.19 14.09
N SER A 38 10.91 4.52 14.05
CA SER A 38 10.65 5.32 12.86
C SER A 38 11.84 6.23 12.52
N GLN A 39 11.83 6.84 11.35
CA GLN A 39 12.78 7.89 10.98
C GLN A 39 12.07 9.24 10.92
N ASP A 40 12.72 10.31 11.38
CA ASP A 40 12.23 11.67 11.13
C ASP A 40 12.64 12.17 9.75
N LEU A 41 12.19 13.38 9.40
CA LEU A 41 12.45 14.04 8.11
C LEU A 41 13.95 14.28 7.86
N GLU A 42 14.79 14.26 8.90
CA GLU A 42 16.24 14.42 8.82
C GLU A 42 16.97 13.05 8.82
N GLY A 43 16.23 11.94 8.79
CA GLY A 43 16.77 10.58 8.79
C GLY A 43 17.33 10.12 10.15
N LYS A 44 16.98 10.79 11.24
CA LYS A 44 17.31 10.37 12.60
C LYS A 44 16.33 9.30 13.04
N VAL A 45 16.87 8.23 13.62
CA VAL A 45 16.09 7.13 14.18
C VAL A 45 15.42 7.61 15.47
N ILE A 46 14.10 7.49 15.53
CA ILE A 46 13.29 7.72 16.71
C ILE A 46 12.85 6.35 17.24
N ILE A 47 13.19 6.06 18.49
CA ILE A 47 12.73 4.87 19.20
C ILE A 47 11.73 5.34 20.25
N LYS A 48 10.50 4.83 20.17
CA LYS A 48 9.49 4.98 21.22
C LYS A 48 9.28 3.66 21.93
N GLU A 49 9.36 3.69 23.25
CA GLU A 49 9.11 2.53 24.09
C GLU A 49 7.71 2.62 24.69
N LEU A 50 6.97 1.51 24.63
CA LEU A 50 5.73 1.37 25.39
C LEU A 50 6.00 0.55 26.64
N GLY A 51 6.12 1.25 27.77
CA GLY A 51 6.21 0.67 29.11
C GLY A 51 4.82 0.52 29.73
N GLY A 52 4.14 -0.58 29.42
CA GLY A 52 2.83 -0.93 30.00
C GLY A 52 2.83 -2.25 30.77
N LYS A 53 1.64 -2.80 31.08
CA LYS A 53 1.43 -4.10 31.75
C LYS A 53 2.12 -5.28 31.05
N LEU A 54 2.41 -5.15 29.75
CA LEU A 54 3.08 -6.14 28.92
C LEU A 54 4.60 -6.07 29.07
N LYS A 55 5.19 -7.15 29.59
CA LYS A 55 6.63 -7.37 29.72
C LYS A 55 6.98 -8.73 29.12
N ASN A 56 8.24 -8.88 28.69
CA ASN A 56 8.77 -10.16 28.17
C ASN A 56 7.96 -10.69 26.99
N ILE A 57 7.96 -9.90 25.93
CA ILE A 57 7.30 -10.18 24.67
C ILE A 57 8.24 -10.99 23.79
N GLU A 58 7.75 -12.08 23.20
CA GLU A 58 8.54 -13.03 22.43
C GLU A 58 8.33 -12.95 20.92
N GLY A 59 7.14 -12.54 20.47
CA GLY A 59 6.80 -12.52 19.04
C GLY A 59 5.93 -11.33 18.65
N VAL A 60 6.10 -10.88 17.40
CA VAL A 60 5.29 -9.84 16.78
C VAL A 60 5.03 -10.13 15.32
N LYS A 61 3.81 -9.86 14.85
CA LYS A 61 3.45 -9.96 13.43
C LYS A 61 2.35 -8.99 13.08
N PHE A 62 2.52 -8.24 12.00
CA PHE A 62 1.45 -7.48 11.38
C PHE A 62 0.45 -8.43 10.72
N ILE A 63 -0.83 -8.14 10.89
CA ILE A 63 -1.90 -8.99 10.36
C ILE A 63 -2.70 -8.28 9.28
N LYS A 64 -3.26 -9.05 8.35
CA LYS A 64 -4.23 -8.57 7.36
C LYS A 64 -5.64 -8.83 7.89
N GLU A 65 -6.49 -7.81 7.92
CA GLU A 65 -7.89 -7.97 8.31
C GLU A 65 -8.70 -8.56 7.14
N GLU A 66 -9.69 -9.43 7.44
CA GLU A 66 -10.43 -10.25 6.46
C GLU A 66 -11.11 -9.46 5.31
N ASN A 67 -11.38 -8.15 5.49
CA ASN A 67 -12.07 -7.31 4.51
C ASN A 67 -11.19 -6.23 3.86
N GLN A 68 -9.86 -6.31 3.97
CA GLN A 68 -8.95 -5.32 3.41
C GLN A 68 -8.17 -5.87 2.20
N LEU A 69 -8.20 -5.14 1.08
CA LEU A 69 -7.41 -5.45 -0.12
C LEU A 69 -5.92 -5.06 0.05
N PHE A 70 -5.64 -4.04 0.87
CA PHE A 70 -4.30 -3.56 1.25
C PHE A 70 -4.12 -3.65 2.77
N VAL A 71 -2.89 -3.47 3.25
CA VAL A 71 -2.46 -3.98 4.55
C VAL A 71 -3.00 -3.17 5.74
N SER A 72 -3.32 -3.86 6.85
CA SER A 72 -3.77 -3.25 8.11
C SER A 72 -2.60 -2.69 8.92
N ASN A 73 -2.86 -1.67 9.75
CA ASN A 73 -1.93 -1.20 10.79
C ASN A 73 -2.04 -2.00 12.10
N SER A 74 -2.84 -3.08 12.12
CA SER A 74 -2.99 -3.94 13.27
C SER A 74 -1.91 -5.02 13.31
N PHE A 75 -1.45 -5.34 14.52
CA PHE A 75 -0.45 -6.38 14.75
C PHE A 75 -0.77 -7.16 16.02
N LEU A 76 -0.34 -8.40 16.05
CA LEU A 76 -0.42 -9.28 17.19
C LEU A 76 0.92 -9.36 17.91
N VAL A 77 0.84 -9.51 19.22
CA VAL A 77 1.98 -9.57 20.14
C VAL A 77 1.82 -10.79 21.04
N LEU A 78 2.85 -11.64 21.10
CA LEU A 78 2.89 -12.85 21.94
C LEU A 78 3.79 -12.65 23.15
N THR A 79 3.29 -12.96 24.34
CA THR A 79 4.05 -12.92 25.60
C THR A 79 4.73 -14.26 25.88
N MET A 80 5.75 -14.25 26.75
CA MET A 80 6.41 -15.46 27.24
C MET A 80 5.48 -16.45 27.97
N TYR A 81 4.27 -16.01 28.35
CA TYR A 81 3.28 -16.84 29.03
C TYR A 81 2.26 -17.47 28.06
N GLY A 82 2.34 -17.16 26.76
CA GLY A 82 1.43 -17.66 25.74
C GLY A 82 0.19 -16.78 25.52
N GLU A 83 0.15 -15.58 26.10
CA GLU A 83 -0.96 -14.63 25.87
C GLU A 83 -0.73 -13.86 24.58
N ILE A 84 -1.81 -13.59 23.84
CA ILE A 84 -1.75 -12.81 22.59
C ILE A 84 -2.63 -11.56 22.70
N PHE A 85 -2.01 -10.43 22.36
CA PHE A 85 -2.65 -9.12 22.37
C PHE A 85 -2.70 -8.55 20.95
N LYS A 86 -3.85 -7.99 20.58
CA LYS A 86 -4.05 -7.25 19.33
C LYS A 86 -3.93 -5.75 19.56
N TYR A 87 -3.10 -5.11 18.75
CA TYR A 87 -2.94 -3.66 18.67
C TYR A 87 -3.54 -3.15 17.36
N TYR A 88 -4.21 -2.00 17.39
CA TYR A 88 -4.95 -1.46 16.23
C TYR A 88 -4.29 -0.25 15.58
N ASP A 89 -3.45 0.49 16.32
CA ASP A 89 -2.81 1.70 15.81
C ASP A 89 -1.50 2.02 16.54
N ARG A 90 -0.72 2.93 15.95
CA ARG A 90 0.53 3.46 16.50
C ARG A 90 0.35 4.49 17.61
N LYS A 91 -0.81 5.13 17.74
CA LYS A 91 -1.16 6.16 18.76
C LYS A 91 -1.56 5.56 20.12
N HIS A 92 -1.08 4.36 20.44
CA HIS A 92 -0.95 3.85 21.80
C HIS A 92 -2.25 3.56 22.55
N LYS A 93 -3.39 3.34 21.87
CA LYS A 93 -4.69 3.42 22.56
C LYS A 93 -5.52 2.16 22.78
N ALA A 94 -5.17 0.98 22.27
CA ALA A 94 -5.86 -0.24 22.69
C ALA A 94 -5.06 -1.51 22.41
N SER A 95 -4.75 -2.25 23.47
CA SER A 95 -4.42 -3.68 23.40
C SER A 95 -5.67 -4.47 23.82
N LYS A 96 -6.19 -5.34 22.95
CA LYS A 96 -7.21 -6.32 23.32
C LYS A 96 -6.55 -7.68 23.50
N THR A 97 -6.73 -8.33 24.63
CA THR A 97 -6.38 -9.76 24.76
C THR A 97 -7.29 -10.53 23.82
N VAL A 98 -6.69 -11.20 22.84
CA VAL A 98 -7.43 -12.01 21.86
C VAL A 98 -7.27 -13.50 22.12
N PHE A 99 -6.31 -13.88 22.98
CA PHE A 99 -6.09 -15.26 23.37
C PHE A 99 -5.30 -15.34 24.67
N SER A 100 -5.70 -16.28 25.52
CA SER A 100 -5.06 -16.61 26.78
C SER A 100 -5.37 -18.07 27.11
N MET A 101 -4.45 -18.73 27.81
CA MET A 101 -4.61 -20.11 28.26
C MET A 101 -4.19 -20.25 29.72
N GLU A 102 -4.76 -21.25 30.39
CA GLU A 102 -4.37 -21.61 31.76
C GLU A 102 -3.00 -22.29 31.81
N ARG A 103 -2.64 -23.02 30.75
CA ARG A 103 -1.36 -23.72 30.59
C ARG A 103 -0.66 -23.23 29.32
N THR A 104 0.64 -22.95 29.44
CA THR A 104 1.47 -22.56 28.29
C THR A 104 1.61 -23.76 27.33
N PRO A 105 1.30 -23.59 26.03
CA PRO A 105 1.42 -24.66 25.04
C PRO A 105 2.88 -25.00 24.74
N ASP A 106 3.12 -26.18 24.16
CA ASP A 106 4.47 -26.62 23.73
C ASP A 106 5.02 -25.75 22.60
N TYR A 107 4.13 -25.15 21.82
CA TYR A 107 4.44 -24.18 20.77
C TYR A 107 3.25 -23.24 20.56
N ILE A 108 3.51 -21.96 20.26
CA ILE A 108 2.48 -21.00 19.87
C ILE A 108 3.06 -19.95 18.90
N ASN A 109 2.30 -19.63 17.86
CA ASN A 109 2.59 -18.57 16.91
C ASN A 109 1.28 -18.16 16.21
N PHE A 110 1.34 -17.25 15.24
CA PHE A 110 0.16 -16.75 14.55
C PHE A 110 0.42 -16.48 13.06
N THR A 111 -0.61 -16.65 12.23
CA THR A 111 -0.56 -16.46 10.76
C THR A 111 -0.66 -14.99 10.37
N THR A 112 -0.43 -14.67 9.10
CA THR A 112 -0.59 -13.31 8.57
C THR A 112 -2.04 -12.83 8.58
N ASN A 113 -3.05 -13.70 8.56
CA ASN A 113 -4.46 -13.35 8.76
C ASN A 113 -4.88 -13.36 10.24
N GLY A 114 -3.93 -13.52 11.16
CA GLY A 114 -4.17 -13.42 12.60
C GLY A 114 -4.77 -14.67 13.25
N LYS A 115 -4.74 -15.83 12.59
CA LYS A 115 -5.07 -17.11 13.24
C LYS A 115 -3.96 -17.52 14.19
N ILE A 116 -4.32 -18.09 15.34
CA ILE A 116 -3.38 -18.51 16.38
C ILE A 116 -3.16 -20.02 16.24
N ILE A 117 -1.91 -20.40 16.03
CA ILE A 117 -1.47 -21.78 15.85
C ILE A 117 -0.73 -22.22 17.10
N TYR A 118 -1.17 -23.29 17.74
CA TYR A 118 -0.50 -23.81 18.92
C TYR A 118 -0.51 -25.34 18.96
N LEU A 119 0.51 -25.92 19.60
CA LEU A 119 0.63 -27.35 19.86
C LEU A 119 0.44 -27.60 21.34
N MET A 120 -0.46 -28.51 21.68
CA MET A 120 -0.65 -28.95 23.06
C MET A 120 -1.06 -30.41 23.07
N ASP A 121 -0.42 -31.21 23.93
CA ASP A 121 -0.72 -32.62 24.12
C ASP A 121 -0.82 -33.37 22.77
N ASP A 122 0.21 -33.19 21.95
CA ASP A 122 0.39 -33.82 20.63
C ASP A 122 -0.67 -33.47 19.57
N THR A 123 -1.47 -32.45 19.82
CA THR A 123 -2.52 -31.97 18.93
C THR A 123 -2.21 -30.55 18.47
N LEU A 124 -2.26 -30.34 17.16
CA LEU A 124 -2.10 -29.04 16.54
C LEU A 124 -3.46 -28.35 16.47
N TYR A 125 -3.50 -27.08 16.85
CA TYR A 125 -4.70 -26.27 16.87
C TYR A 125 -4.54 -25.03 16.00
N SER A 126 -5.62 -24.62 15.35
CA SER A 126 -5.79 -23.37 14.62
C SER A 126 -7.02 -22.66 15.17
N TYR A 127 -6.82 -21.55 15.87
CA TYR A 127 -7.87 -20.72 16.47
C TYR A 127 -8.03 -19.42 15.70
N ASN A 128 -9.25 -19.08 15.29
CA ASN A 128 -9.57 -17.78 14.68
C ASN A 128 -10.15 -16.84 15.76
N PRO A 129 -9.44 -15.76 16.14
CA PRO A 129 -9.94 -14.82 17.15
C PRO A 129 -11.17 -14.01 16.74
N ASN A 130 -11.46 -13.91 15.44
CA ASN A 130 -12.60 -13.14 14.94
C ASN A 130 -13.91 -13.96 15.01
N SER A 131 -13.85 -15.24 14.65
CA SER A 131 -15.01 -16.14 14.66
C SER A 131 -15.11 -17.00 15.92
N GLU A 132 -14.09 -16.99 16.77
CA GLU A 132 -13.92 -17.84 17.95
C GLU A 132 -13.94 -19.35 17.63
N MET A 133 -13.75 -19.72 16.36
CA MET A 133 -13.70 -21.10 15.92
C MET A 133 -12.31 -21.71 16.15
N THR A 134 -12.28 -22.98 16.58
CA THR A 134 -11.05 -23.76 16.72
C THR A 134 -11.11 -25.02 15.87
N ILE A 135 -10.09 -25.22 15.05
CA ILE A 135 -9.85 -26.47 14.32
C ILE A 135 -8.67 -27.18 15.00
N LYS A 136 -8.71 -28.51 15.07
CA LYS A 136 -7.63 -29.31 15.67
C LYS A 136 -7.30 -30.54 14.84
N LYS A 137 -6.04 -30.93 14.85
CA LYS A 137 -5.52 -32.11 14.16
C LYS A 137 -4.50 -32.83 15.03
N PRO A 138 -4.74 -34.10 15.41
CA PRO A 138 -3.70 -34.92 16.03
C PRO A 138 -2.52 -35.07 15.07
N VAL A 139 -1.33 -34.70 15.51
CA VAL A 139 -0.10 -34.75 14.70
C VAL A 139 0.83 -35.88 15.11
N ILE A 140 0.56 -36.54 16.24
CA ILE A 140 1.31 -37.71 16.70
C ILE A 140 0.34 -38.86 16.97
N ASN A 141 0.63 -40.01 16.38
CA ASN A 141 -0.11 -41.24 16.66
C ASN A 141 0.44 -41.85 17.96
N LYS A 142 -0.45 -42.15 18.94
CA LYS A 142 -0.07 -42.61 20.30
C LYS A 142 0.65 -43.97 20.35
N ASN A 143 0.78 -44.67 19.23
CA ASN A 143 1.54 -45.91 19.15
C ASN A 143 3.05 -45.59 19.17
N ASN A 144 3.81 -46.29 20.02
CA ASN A 144 5.21 -46.02 20.39
C ASN A 144 6.22 -45.88 19.21
N GLU A 145 5.84 -46.18 17.98
CA GLU A 145 6.69 -46.13 16.78
C GLU A 145 6.99 -44.70 16.30
N ASN A 146 6.26 -43.67 16.76
CA ASN A 146 6.42 -42.27 16.33
C ASN A 146 7.08 -41.33 17.36
N ARG A 147 7.62 -41.84 18.47
CA ARG A 147 8.35 -40.97 19.43
C ARG A 147 9.51 -40.28 18.72
N GLY A 148 9.61 -38.96 18.84
CA GLY A 148 10.58 -38.17 18.08
C GLY A 148 10.62 -36.70 18.50
N LYS A 149 11.54 -35.93 17.89
CA LYS A 149 11.61 -34.47 18.08
C LYS A 149 10.75 -33.78 17.03
N TYR A 150 10.01 -32.77 17.45
CA TYR A 150 9.18 -31.94 16.59
C TYR A 150 9.66 -30.49 16.60
N LYS A 151 9.51 -29.83 15.46
CA LYS A 151 9.67 -28.38 15.32
C LYS A 151 8.53 -27.86 14.45
N ILE A 152 7.91 -26.78 14.90
CA ILE A 152 6.79 -26.14 14.21
C ILE A 152 7.18 -24.71 13.87
N TYR A 153 6.78 -24.27 12.69
CA TYR A 153 6.97 -22.90 12.22
C TYR A 153 5.72 -22.44 11.48
N VAL A 154 5.40 -21.15 11.58
CA VAL A 154 4.32 -20.53 10.79
C VAL A 154 4.94 -19.62 9.74
N ASN A 155 4.62 -19.86 8.48
CA ASN A 155 5.06 -19.05 7.35
C ASN A 155 3.84 -18.58 6.53
N GLY A 156 3.53 -17.30 6.59
CA GLY A 156 2.28 -16.76 6.05
C GLY A 156 1.07 -17.43 6.71
N GLU A 157 0.26 -18.11 5.90
CA GLU A 157 -0.90 -18.92 6.32
C GLU A 157 -0.57 -20.41 6.50
N ASN A 158 0.65 -20.83 6.16
CA ASN A 158 1.05 -22.24 6.16
C ASN A 158 1.76 -22.61 7.47
N ILE A 159 1.56 -23.86 7.89
CA ILE A 159 2.12 -24.43 9.10
C ILE A 159 3.07 -25.55 8.73
N VAL A 160 4.35 -25.36 8.97
CA VAL A 160 5.38 -26.36 8.71
C VAL A 160 5.62 -27.17 9.98
N LEU A 161 5.38 -28.47 9.92
CA LEU A 161 5.71 -29.44 10.94
C LEU A 161 6.89 -30.28 10.48
N LYS A 162 7.99 -30.20 11.21
CA LYS A 162 9.14 -31.07 11.04
C LYS A 162 9.16 -32.11 12.15
N HIS A 163 9.27 -33.37 11.78
CA HIS A 163 9.40 -34.49 12.69
C HIS A 163 10.64 -35.30 12.38
N ARG A 164 11.35 -35.72 13.42
CA ARG A 164 12.40 -36.73 13.33
C ARG A 164 12.14 -37.80 14.38
N ALA A 165 11.84 -39.02 13.94
CA ALA A 165 11.66 -40.16 14.82
C ALA A 165 12.95 -40.48 15.61
N LEU A 166 12.79 -41.07 16.79
CA LEU A 166 13.91 -41.54 17.62
C LEU A 166 14.78 -42.50 16.79
N HIS A 167 16.10 -42.34 16.86
CA HIS A 167 17.08 -43.17 16.13
C HIS A 167 16.99 -43.12 14.59
N SER A 168 16.15 -42.27 14.00
CA SER A 168 16.13 -42.02 12.56
C SER A 168 17.05 -40.87 12.17
N GLN A 169 17.70 -40.99 11.00
CA GLN A 169 18.38 -39.87 10.33
C GLN A 169 17.46 -39.10 9.37
N GLU A 170 16.28 -39.66 9.08
CA GLU A 170 15.29 -39.10 8.17
C GLU A 170 14.37 -38.10 8.89
N ASN A 171 14.13 -36.96 8.25
CA ASN A 171 13.20 -35.92 8.69
C ASN A 171 11.96 -35.99 7.81
N THR A 172 10.80 -36.00 8.43
CA THR A 172 9.51 -35.78 7.75
C THR A 172 9.18 -34.29 7.82
N ILE A 173 8.94 -33.67 6.69
CA ILE A 173 8.44 -32.30 6.58
C ILE A 173 7.01 -32.36 6.08
N SER A 174 6.06 -32.02 6.93
CA SER A 174 4.64 -31.91 6.59
C SER A 174 4.24 -30.44 6.62
N ILE A 175 3.49 -29.98 5.63
CA ILE A 175 2.99 -28.61 5.58
C ILE A 175 1.49 -28.63 5.45
N PHE A 176 0.86 -27.86 6.33
CA PHE A 176 -0.58 -27.72 6.42
C PHE A 176 -1.00 -26.31 6.05
N ASP A 177 -2.20 -26.18 5.49
CA ASP A 177 -2.86 -24.90 5.33
C ASP A 177 -3.44 -24.39 6.66
N GLU A 178 -4.09 -23.23 6.62
CA GLU A 178 -4.75 -22.61 7.77
C GLU A 178 -5.92 -23.41 8.37
N LYS A 179 -6.45 -24.39 7.64
CA LYS A 179 -7.51 -25.33 8.06
C LYS A 179 -6.93 -26.65 8.59
N LEU A 180 -5.60 -26.75 8.69
CA LEU A 180 -4.87 -27.96 9.07
C LEU A 180 -5.01 -29.10 8.04
N GLU A 181 -5.34 -28.80 6.79
CA GLU A 181 -5.31 -29.76 5.68
C GLU A 181 -3.86 -29.92 5.21
N GLU A 182 -3.39 -31.17 5.05
CA GLU A 182 -2.01 -31.40 4.60
C GLU A 182 -1.92 -31.11 3.10
N ILE A 183 -1.06 -30.17 2.73
CA ILE A 183 -0.85 -29.76 1.34
C ILE A 183 0.49 -30.24 0.78
N PHE A 184 1.44 -30.59 1.65
CA PHE A 184 2.77 -31.06 1.25
C PHE A 184 3.35 -32.02 2.29
N ASN A 185 4.05 -33.06 1.84
CA ASN A 185 4.75 -33.99 2.72
C ASN A 185 5.94 -34.62 1.99
N ILE A 186 7.13 -34.51 2.57
CA ILE A 186 8.35 -35.15 2.07
C ILE A 186 9.15 -35.77 3.22
N LYS A 187 10.04 -36.68 2.83
CA LYS A 187 11.08 -37.24 3.70
C LYS A 187 12.45 -36.88 3.15
N THR A 188 13.36 -36.50 4.05
CA THR A 188 14.71 -36.08 3.67
C THR A 188 15.71 -36.36 4.78
N VAL A 189 16.90 -36.85 4.40
CA VAL A 189 18.03 -37.00 5.34
C VAL A 189 18.67 -35.65 5.68
N LYS A 190 18.47 -34.63 4.83
CA LYS A 190 19.02 -33.30 5.09
C LYS A 190 18.27 -32.60 6.22
N ASN A 191 19.04 -31.90 7.04
CA ASN A 191 18.48 -31.12 8.12
C ASN A 191 18.04 -29.75 7.60
N HIS A 192 16.75 -29.60 7.27
CA HIS A 192 16.19 -28.31 6.87
C HIS A 192 16.07 -27.39 8.10
N ILE A 193 16.95 -26.41 8.19
CA ILE A 193 17.08 -25.46 9.30
C ILE A 193 16.05 -24.36 9.16
N TYR A 194 15.95 -23.79 7.96
CA TYR A 194 14.89 -22.89 7.55
C TYR A 194 13.90 -23.61 6.64
N SER A 195 12.63 -23.23 6.69
CA SER A 195 11.57 -23.83 5.88
C SER A 195 10.48 -22.81 5.60
N SER A 196 10.10 -22.70 4.33
CA SER A 196 9.05 -21.79 3.86
C SER A 196 8.33 -22.37 2.66
N ILE A 197 7.07 -21.96 2.48
CA ILE A 197 6.37 -22.13 1.21
C ILE A 197 6.16 -20.75 0.61
N SER A 198 6.43 -20.63 -0.69
CA SER A 198 6.03 -19.50 -1.52
C SER A 198 5.40 -20.06 -2.79
N GLU A 199 4.14 -19.73 -3.06
CA GLU A 199 3.39 -20.24 -4.20
C GLU A 199 3.36 -21.78 -4.25
N LEU A 200 3.94 -22.40 -5.28
CA LEU A 200 4.03 -23.85 -5.46
C LEU A 200 5.42 -24.40 -5.11
N GLN A 201 6.24 -23.62 -4.39
CA GLN A 201 7.61 -23.99 -4.04
C GLN A 201 7.77 -24.09 -2.53
N TYR A 202 8.32 -25.22 -2.08
CA TYR A 202 8.86 -25.36 -0.74
C TYR A 202 10.36 -25.05 -0.77
N ILE A 203 10.78 -24.03 -0.03
CA ILE A 203 12.16 -23.55 0.01
C ILE A 203 12.75 -23.85 1.39
N ALA A 204 13.88 -24.54 1.40
CA ALA A 204 14.58 -24.94 2.61
C ALA A 204 16.03 -24.44 2.62
N GLY A 205 16.48 -23.95 3.77
CA GLY A 205 17.90 -23.71 4.05
C GLY A 205 18.47 -24.85 4.88
N THR A 206 19.60 -25.42 4.49
CA THR A 206 20.16 -26.61 5.14
C THR A 206 21.27 -26.28 6.15
N GLU A 207 21.56 -27.25 7.01
CA GLU A 207 22.71 -27.23 7.92
C GLU A 207 24.04 -27.12 7.18
N ASP A 208 24.12 -27.69 5.98
CA ASP A 208 25.31 -27.67 5.14
C ASP A 208 25.36 -26.43 4.23
N GLY A 209 24.49 -25.42 4.42
CA GLY A 209 24.57 -24.16 3.67
C GLY A 209 24.09 -24.23 2.21
N GLU A 210 23.15 -25.14 1.94
CA GLU A 210 22.46 -25.26 0.66
C GLU A 210 21.04 -24.71 0.73
N VAL A 211 20.57 -24.15 -0.38
CA VAL A 211 19.14 -23.85 -0.59
C VAL A 211 18.54 -24.96 -1.44
N GLU A 212 17.51 -25.62 -0.93
CA GLU A 212 16.72 -26.58 -1.67
C GLU A 212 15.36 -26.00 -2.03
N ILE A 213 14.93 -26.26 -3.27
CA ILE A 213 13.62 -25.88 -3.80
C ILE A 213 12.93 -27.16 -4.21
N TRP A 214 11.77 -27.42 -3.63
CA TRP A 214 10.94 -28.56 -3.93
C TRP A 214 9.64 -28.08 -4.56
N ASP A 215 9.18 -28.78 -5.58
CA ASP A 215 7.88 -28.53 -6.17
C ASP A 215 6.79 -29.16 -5.30
N VAL A 216 5.82 -28.35 -4.87
CA VAL A 216 4.79 -28.77 -3.91
C VAL A 216 3.82 -29.79 -4.52
N ILE A 217 3.58 -29.71 -5.82
CA ILE A 217 2.60 -30.56 -6.52
C ILE A 217 3.20 -31.95 -6.77
N THR A 218 4.38 -31.98 -7.39
CA THR A 218 5.07 -33.22 -7.78
C THR A 218 5.81 -33.86 -6.60
N LYS A 219 6.12 -33.07 -5.56
CA LYS A 219 6.95 -33.46 -4.41
C LYS A 219 8.40 -33.81 -4.79
N GLU A 220 8.85 -33.35 -5.95
CA GLU A 220 10.21 -33.57 -6.44
C GLU A 220 11.12 -32.41 -6.04
N LEU A 221 12.39 -32.73 -5.80
CA LEU A 221 13.45 -31.73 -5.60
C LEU A 221 13.73 -31.06 -6.96
N TYR A 222 13.31 -29.81 -7.09
CA TYR A 222 13.50 -29.02 -8.30
C TYR A 222 14.93 -28.51 -8.44
N ASN A 223 15.52 -28.02 -7.33
CA ASN A 223 16.87 -27.48 -7.34
C ASN A 223 17.53 -27.59 -5.96
N SER A 224 18.85 -27.77 -5.93
CA SER A 224 19.66 -27.75 -4.71
C SER A 224 20.96 -27.00 -5.00
N VAL A 225 21.15 -25.85 -4.37
CA VAL A 225 22.26 -24.94 -4.65
C VAL A 225 23.08 -24.72 -3.38
N LYS A 226 24.37 -25.05 -3.44
CA LYS A 226 25.33 -24.73 -2.38
C LYS A 226 25.68 -23.25 -2.42
N ILE A 227 25.32 -22.52 -1.37
CA ILE A 227 25.55 -21.07 -1.27
C ILE A 227 26.73 -20.75 -0.35
N SER A 228 26.87 -21.54 0.73
CA SER A 228 27.84 -21.28 1.78
C SER A 228 28.33 -22.56 2.45
N ASP A 229 29.48 -22.47 3.12
CA ASP A 229 29.97 -23.50 4.03
C ASP A 229 29.36 -23.38 5.43
N TYR A 230 28.61 -22.31 5.68
CA TYR A 230 27.84 -22.11 6.91
C TYR A 230 26.37 -22.45 6.70
N ARG A 231 25.73 -22.94 7.77
CA ARG A 231 24.30 -23.20 7.84
C ARG A 231 23.49 -21.98 7.43
N ILE A 232 22.46 -22.19 6.60
CA ILE A 232 21.46 -21.16 6.27
C ILE A 232 20.41 -21.13 7.37
N SER A 233 20.41 -20.07 8.18
CA SER A 233 19.53 -19.90 9.33
C SER A 233 18.21 -19.21 8.98
N TYR A 234 18.18 -18.38 7.92
CA TYR A 234 16.99 -17.66 7.50
C TYR A 234 17.00 -17.40 5.99
N ILE A 235 15.83 -17.41 5.35
CA ILE A 235 15.65 -17.02 3.95
C ILE A 235 14.48 -16.04 3.88
N GLU A 236 14.69 -14.86 3.31
CA GLU A 236 13.60 -13.94 2.93
C GLU A 236 13.59 -13.80 1.40
N LYS A 237 12.45 -14.14 0.78
CA LYS A 237 12.23 -13.90 -0.65
C LYS A 237 11.70 -12.48 -0.84
N THR A 238 12.35 -11.71 -1.70
CA THR A 238 11.85 -10.41 -2.19
C THR A 238 11.27 -10.58 -3.59
N LYS A 239 10.81 -9.51 -4.23
CA LYS A 239 10.31 -9.58 -5.62
C LYS A 239 11.38 -10.00 -6.64
N GLU A 240 12.64 -9.63 -6.39
CA GLU A 240 13.72 -9.77 -7.39
C GLU A 240 14.84 -10.70 -6.92
N ASN A 241 14.98 -10.88 -5.60
CA ASN A 241 16.17 -11.46 -4.98
C ASN A 241 15.84 -12.34 -3.77
N TYR A 242 16.79 -13.19 -3.38
CA TYR A 242 16.77 -13.89 -2.09
C TYR A 242 17.79 -13.28 -1.11
N LEU A 243 17.35 -13.12 0.13
CA LEU A 243 18.18 -12.67 1.25
C LEU A 243 18.40 -13.86 2.19
N LEU A 244 19.64 -14.33 2.27
CA LEU A 244 20.02 -15.54 2.98
C LEU A 244 20.84 -15.16 4.22
N GLY A 245 20.31 -15.47 5.39
CA GLY A 245 21.00 -15.32 6.66
C GLY A 245 21.76 -16.57 7.01
N LEU A 246 23.03 -16.41 7.41
CA LEU A 246 23.89 -17.52 7.78
C LEU A 246 24.13 -17.60 9.29
N SER A 247 24.52 -18.79 9.76
CA SER A 247 24.95 -19.02 11.15
C SER A 247 26.22 -18.27 11.54
N SER A 248 27.01 -17.81 10.55
CA SER A 248 28.17 -16.95 10.77
C SER A 248 27.79 -15.50 11.12
N GLY A 249 26.56 -15.08 10.84
CA GLY A 249 26.13 -13.68 10.90
C GLY A 249 26.32 -12.92 9.60
N GLU A 250 26.70 -13.61 8.53
CA GLU A 250 26.76 -13.08 7.17
C GLU A 250 25.37 -13.09 6.52
N LEU A 251 25.04 -12.00 5.84
CA LEU A 251 23.91 -11.88 4.92
C LEU A 251 24.42 -12.05 3.49
N ILE A 252 23.82 -12.98 2.75
CA ILE A 252 24.04 -13.18 1.32
C ILE A 252 22.82 -12.69 0.55
N ILE A 253 23.05 -11.90 -0.49
CA ILE A 253 22.02 -11.43 -1.42
C ILE A 253 22.27 -12.14 -2.74
N THR A 254 21.22 -12.76 -3.29
CA THR A 254 21.28 -13.45 -4.58
C THR A 254 20.17 -12.99 -5.52
N ASP A 255 20.36 -13.20 -6.81
CA ASP A 255 19.26 -13.13 -7.79
C ASP A 255 18.27 -14.30 -7.61
N GLU A 256 17.21 -14.34 -8.43
CA GLU A 256 16.22 -15.43 -8.44
C GLU A 256 16.80 -16.82 -8.76
N LYS A 257 17.97 -16.87 -9.40
CA LYS A 257 18.68 -18.09 -9.78
C LYS A 257 19.76 -18.47 -8.76
N PHE A 258 19.73 -17.85 -7.57
CA PHE A 258 20.69 -18.05 -6.49
C PHE A 258 22.13 -17.69 -6.83
N ARG A 259 22.36 -16.83 -7.83
CA ARG A 259 23.69 -16.25 -8.10
C ARG A 259 23.97 -15.15 -7.10
N ILE A 260 25.11 -15.25 -6.42
CA ILE A 260 25.49 -14.32 -5.36
C ILE A 260 25.82 -12.95 -5.95
N GLU A 261 25.01 -11.95 -5.59
CA GLU A 261 25.28 -10.55 -5.93
C GLU A 261 26.15 -9.88 -4.87
N LYS A 262 25.93 -10.23 -3.59
CA LYS A 262 26.61 -9.56 -2.48
C LYS A 262 26.69 -10.43 -1.23
N LYS A 263 27.77 -10.25 -0.48
CA LYS A 263 27.98 -10.82 0.87
C LYS A 263 28.31 -9.71 1.87
N LEU A 264 27.71 -9.77 3.04
CA LEU A 264 27.82 -8.74 4.08
C LEU A 264 27.93 -9.38 5.46
N ASN A 265 29.04 -9.16 6.15
CA ASN A 265 29.19 -9.56 7.55
C ASN A 265 28.47 -8.56 8.46
N LEU A 266 27.37 -8.98 9.08
CA LEU A 266 26.49 -8.09 9.83
C LEU A 266 26.53 -8.36 11.33
N HIS A 267 26.39 -9.62 11.71
CA HIS A 267 26.21 -10.02 13.11
C HIS A 267 27.33 -10.97 13.57
N LYS A 268 27.41 -11.19 14.88
CA LYS A 268 28.21 -12.28 15.46
C LYS A 268 27.30 -13.47 15.74
N GLY A 269 27.41 -14.54 14.96
CA GLY A 269 26.53 -15.71 15.05
C GLY A 269 25.24 -15.55 14.25
N ASP A 270 24.28 -16.47 14.40
CA ASP A 270 23.16 -16.60 13.48
C ASP A 270 22.37 -15.30 13.22
N ILE A 271 22.02 -15.10 11.95
CA ILE A 271 20.92 -14.20 11.59
C ILE A 271 19.61 -14.94 11.88
N LEU A 272 18.84 -14.41 12.83
CA LEU A 272 17.60 -14.99 13.34
C LEU A 272 16.37 -14.61 12.50
N LYS A 273 16.35 -13.40 11.93
CA LYS A 273 15.24 -12.92 11.10
C LYS A 273 15.71 -11.87 10.12
N ILE A 274 15.17 -11.92 8.91
CA ILE A 274 15.37 -10.92 7.86
C ILE A 274 14.00 -10.40 7.45
N LYS A 275 13.89 -9.09 7.29
CA LYS A 275 12.76 -8.44 6.61
C LYS A 275 13.28 -7.37 5.68
N ALA A 276 12.62 -7.18 4.56
CA ALA A 276 12.99 -6.15 3.59
C ALA A 276 11.76 -5.43 3.05
N ASN A 277 11.98 -4.18 2.67
CA ASN A 277 11.08 -3.39 1.83
C ASN A 277 11.90 -2.81 0.66
N ASP A 278 11.28 -2.00 -0.20
CA ASP A 278 11.94 -1.50 -1.41
C ASP A 278 13.13 -0.56 -1.14
N GLU A 279 13.32 -0.11 0.10
CA GLU A 279 14.34 0.87 0.48
C GLU A 279 15.38 0.30 1.45
N ARG A 280 15.02 -0.73 2.24
CA ARG A 280 15.85 -1.20 3.35
C ARG A 280 15.73 -2.70 3.59
N ILE A 281 16.84 -3.29 4.02
CA ILE A 281 16.91 -4.65 4.56
C ILE A 281 17.18 -4.53 6.06
N PHE A 282 16.43 -5.26 6.87
CA PHE A 282 16.55 -5.34 8.31
C PHE A 282 16.94 -6.76 8.72
N THR A 283 17.89 -6.89 9.64
CA THR A 283 18.38 -8.18 10.11
C THR A 283 18.46 -8.19 11.63
N LEU A 284 17.93 -9.24 12.26
CA LEU A 284 18.08 -9.53 13.68
C LEU A 284 19.14 -10.61 13.87
N GLY A 285 20.17 -10.34 14.66
CA GLY A 285 21.23 -11.30 15.00
C GLY A 285 21.02 -11.99 16.35
N MET A 286 21.75 -13.08 16.59
CA MET A 286 21.84 -13.76 17.91
C MET A 286 22.42 -12.87 19.01
N ASP A 287 23.12 -11.81 18.64
CA ASP A 287 23.57 -10.75 19.53
C ASP A 287 22.46 -9.79 19.95
N TYR A 288 21.21 -10.10 19.59
CA TYR A 288 19.97 -9.37 19.89
C TYR A 288 19.96 -7.94 19.34
N ASN A 289 20.64 -7.73 18.22
CA ASN A 289 20.72 -6.43 17.56
C ASN A 289 19.95 -6.43 16.25
N ILE A 290 19.30 -5.30 15.95
CA ILE A 290 18.71 -5.05 14.63
C ILE A 290 19.61 -4.08 13.86
N LEU A 291 20.09 -4.54 12.70
CA LEU A 291 20.81 -3.72 11.75
C LEU A 291 19.92 -3.40 10.55
N SER A 292 19.96 -2.16 10.07
CA SER A 292 19.42 -1.82 8.76
C SER A 292 20.50 -1.56 7.73
N LEU A 293 20.16 -1.94 6.52
CA LEU A 293 20.92 -1.71 5.32
C LEU A 293 20.05 -0.84 4.40
N LYS A 294 20.57 0.28 3.93
CA LYS A 294 19.92 1.07 2.90
C LYS A 294 20.19 0.45 1.54
N ILE A 295 19.12 0.18 0.80
CA ILE A 295 19.18 -0.23 -0.60
C ILE A 295 19.32 1.05 -1.42
N LEU A 296 20.46 1.24 -2.05
CA LEU A 296 20.58 2.21 -3.13
C LEU A 296 20.09 1.50 -4.39
N LYS A 297 18.89 1.89 -4.84
CA LYS A 297 18.30 1.41 -6.08
C LYS A 297 19.27 1.72 -7.24
N ASN A 298 19.38 0.79 -8.20
CA ASN A 298 20.20 0.97 -9.39
C ASN A 298 19.67 2.14 -10.22
N GLU A 299 20.56 2.87 -10.90
CA GLU A 299 20.21 3.93 -11.86
C GLU A 299 19.15 3.47 -12.88
N GLU A 300 19.15 2.19 -13.28
CA GLU A 300 18.18 1.59 -14.21
C GLU A 300 16.72 1.73 -13.77
N THR A 301 16.39 1.47 -12.51
CA THR A 301 15.00 1.58 -12.01
C THR A 301 14.50 3.02 -11.99
N ASP A 302 15.39 3.97 -11.71
CA ASP A 302 15.06 5.40 -11.76
C ASP A 302 14.98 5.89 -13.22
N ILE A 303 15.81 5.35 -14.12
CA ILE A 303 15.72 5.59 -15.56
C ILE A 303 14.36 5.13 -16.09
N GLU A 304 13.89 3.94 -15.72
CA GLU A 304 12.58 3.43 -16.17
C GLU A 304 11.41 4.27 -15.63
N ARG A 305 11.47 4.67 -14.35
CA ARG A 305 10.46 5.55 -13.74
C ARG A 305 10.43 6.91 -14.41
N ARG A 306 11.61 7.51 -14.64
CA ARG A 306 11.73 8.77 -15.39
C ARG A 306 11.26 8.63 -16.83
N GLY A 307 11.57 7.51 -17.47
CA GLY A 307 11.09 7.19 -18.82
C GLY A 307 9.56 7.16 -18.89
N PHE A 308 8.90 6.48 -17.94
CA PHE A 308 7.44 6.48 -17.83
C PHE A 308 6.89 7.89 -17.59
N MET A 309 7.48 8.65 -16.67
CA MET A 309 7.02 10.02 -16.40
C MET A 309 7.18 10.93 -17.61
N GLN A 310 8.28 10.80 -18.36
CA GLN A 310 8.49 11.53 -19.62
C GLN A 310 7.48 11.11 -20.70
N GLU A 311 7.21 9.81 -20.85
CA GLU A 311 6.24 9.27 -21.80
C GLU A 311 4.85 9.90 -21.63
N TYR A 312 4.42 10.08 -20.38
CA TYR A 312 3.12 10.65 -20.03
C TYR A 312 3.13 12.15 -19.70
N ASN A 313 4.28 12.82 -19.86
CA ASN A 313 4.49 14.22 -19.52
C ASN A 313 4.06 14.56 -18.07
N ILE A 314 4.46 13.71 -17.12
CA ILE A 314 4.21 13.86 -15.68
C ILE A 314 5.32 14.72 -15.09
N ASN A 315 4.94 15.73 -14.31
CA ASN A 315 5.88 16.62 -13.65
C ASN A 315 6.73 15.86 -12.60
N ASP A 316 8.02 16.21 -12.50
CA ASP A 316 8.99 15.56 -11.61
C ASP A 316 8.62 15.63 -10.11
N GLU A 317 7.79 16.58 -9.70
CA GLU A 317 7.32 16.64 -8.30
C GLU A 317 6.44 15.45 -7.90
N TYR A 318 5.92 14.70 -8.87
CA TYR A 318 5.21 13.44 -8.63
C TYR A 318 6.14 12.22 -8.62
N PHE A 319 7.46 12.38 -8.75
CA PHE A 319 8.40 11.25 -8.86
C PHE A 319 8.31 10.28 -7.69
N GLU A 320 8.20 10.79 -6.45
CA GLU A 320 8.01 9.95 -5.27
C GLU A 320 6.70 9.15 -5.31
N PHE A 321 5.65 9.71 -5.90
CA PHE A 321 4.37 9.03 -6.06
C PHE A 321 4.43 7.97 -7.17
N PHE A 322 5.18 8.15 -8.25
CA PHE A 322 5.32 7.13 -9.30
C PHE A 322 6.47 6.17 -8.98
N THR A 323 6.23 5.26 -8.03
CA THR A 323 7.14 4.14 -7.73
C THR A 323 7.11 3.12 -8.87
N TYR A 324 8.17 2.30 -8.95
CA TYR A 324 8.27 1.26 -9.96
C TYR A 324 7.07 0.29 -9.92
N GLU A 325 6.65 -0.12 -8.73
CA GLU A 325 5.54 -1.05 -8.52
C GLU A 325 4.22 -0.46 -9.03
N ARG A 326 4.00 0.84 -8.80
CA ARG A 326 2.78 1.54 -9.24
C ARG A 326 2.78 1.71 -10.76
N ILE A 327 3.93 2.01 -11.35
CA ILE A 327 4.10 2.08 -12.81
C ILE A 327 3.82 0.72 -13.47
N GLU A 328 4.39 -0.36 -12.93
CA GLU A 328 4.15 -1.70 -13.46
C GLU A 328 2.70 -2.14 -13.30
N ALA A 329 2.05 -1.80 -12.18
CA ALA A 329 0.62 -2.04 -12.01
C ALA A 329 -0.22 -1.31 -13.08
N VAL A 330 0.10 -0.05 -13.38
CA VAL A 330 -0.55 0.73 -14.46
C VAL A 330 -0.29 0.11 -15.83
N ARG A 331 0.97 -0.23 -16.14
CA ARG A 331 1.34 -0.87 -17.42
C ARG A 331 0.61 -2.20 -17.62
N ASN A 332 0.53 -3.02 -16.58
CA ASN A 332 -0.20 -4.28 -16.61
C ASN A 332 -1.70 -4.07 -16.79
N PHE A 333 -2.31 -3.11 -16.08
CA PHE A 333 -3.71 -2.74 -16.28
C PHE A 333 -4.00 -2.35 -17.74
N ILE A 334 -3.20 -1.44 -18.32
CA ILE A 334 -3.37 -1.03 -19.72
C ILE A 334 -3.13 -2.20 -20.69
N ARG A 335 -2.11 -3.03 -20.43
CA ARG A 335 -1.81 -4.23 -21.23
C ARG A 335 -2.98 -5.22 -21.20
N GLU A 336 -3.60 -5.44 -20.05
CA GLU A 336 -4.77 -6.29 -19.94
C GLU A 336 -5.96 -5.77 -20.75
N LEU A 337 -6.22 -4.46 -20.75
CA LEU A 337 -7.27 -3.87 -21.57
C LEU A 337 -7.01 -4.11 -23.06
N LYS A 338 -5.76 -3.97 -23.51
CA LYS A 338 -5.33 -4.25 -24.89
C LYS A 338 -5.52 -5.73 -25.24
N ILE A 339 -5.07 -6.66 -24.39
CA ILE A 339 -5.20 -8.11 -24.61
C ILE A 339 -6.68 -8.52 -24.68
N LYS A 340 -7.52 -7.96 -23.80
CA LYS A 340 -8.96 -8.25 -23.74
C LYS A 340 -9.77 -7.47 -24.79
N ASN A 341 -9.11 -6.64 -25.61
CA ASN A 341 -9.74 -5.75 -26.59
C ASN A 341 -10.84 -4.86 -26.00
N ILE A 342 -10.64 -4.37 -24.78
CA ILE A 342 -11.56 -3.47 -24.09
C ILE A 342 -11.23 -2.05 -24.53
N SER A 343 -12.18 -1.40 -25.22
CA SER A 343 -12.06 0.02 -25.59
C SER A 343 -12.30 0.92 -24.37
N TYR A 344 -11.45 1.94 -24.20
CA TYR A 344 -11.49 2.85 -23.05
C TYR A 344 -11.13 4.29 -23.43
N ASN A 345 -11.58 5.24 -22.60
CA ASN A 345 -11.27 6.66 -22.69
C ASN A 345 -10.67 7.18 -21.37
N PRO A 346 -9.78 8.19 -21.38
CA PRO A 346 -9.21 8.87 -22.55
C PRO A 346 -8.17 8.01 -23.29
N LYS A 347 -7.59 8.53 -24.38
CA LYS A 347 -6.42 7.92 -25.04
C LYS A 347 -5.28 7.75 -24.03
N GLU A 348 -4.46 6.72 -24.22
CA GLU A 348 -3.40 6.33 -23.29
C GLU A 348 -2.49 7.49 -22.88
N ASN A 349 -1.98 8.26 -23.85
CA ASN A 349 -1.10 9.41 -23.60
C ASN A 349 -1.77 10.57 -22.84
N LEU A 350 -3.09 10.53 -22.61
CA LEU A 350 -3.84 11.55 -21.88
C LEU A 350 -4.26 11.11 -20.48
N ILE A 351 -4.07 9.82 -20.10
CA ILE A 351 -4.50 9.27 -18.81
C ILE A 351 -3.96 10.10 -17.63
N PHE A 352 -2.71 10.54 -17.74
CA PHE A 352 -1.98 11.25 -16.70
C PHE A 352 -1.84 12.76 -16.96
N LYS A 353 -2.60 13.33 -17.91
CA LYS A 353 -2.52 14.75 -18.30
C LYS A 353 -2.69 15.70 -17.11
N VAL A 354 -3.48 15.33 -16.11
CA VAL A 354 -3.70 16.13 -14.89
C VAL A 354 -2.40 16.42 -14.12
N PHE A 355 -1.36 15.60 -14.28
CA PHE A 355 -0.08 15.69 -13.55
C PHE A 355 1.00 16.49 -14.31
N SER A 356 0.65 17.21 -15.38
CA SER A 356 1.62 17.95 -16.19
C SER A 356 2.18 19.19 -15.50
N GLU A 357 1.43 19.79 -14.59
CA GLU A 357 1.82 20.98 -13.85
C GLU A 357 2.48 20.60 -12.51
N PRO A 358 3.38 21.44 -11.95
CA PRO A 358 4.00 21.18 -10.65
C PRO A 358 2.96 21.04 -9.52
N LEU A 359 3.18 20.11 -8.59
CA LEU A 359 2.30 19.88 -7.45
C LEU A 359 2.31 21.06 -6.47
N SER A 360 3.47 21.69 -6.31
CA SER A 360 3.74 22.85 -5.46
C SER A 360 2.98 24.11 -5.90
N GLU A 361 2.62 24.20 -7.18
CA GLU A 361 1.85 25.31 -7.74
C GLU A 361 0.33 25.08 -7.67
N GLN A 362 -0.11 23.87 -7.30
CA GLN A 362 -1.53 23.57 -7.15
C GLN A 362 -2.10 24.27 -5.91
N LYS A 363 -3.18 25.02 -6.11
CA LYS A 363 -3.88 25.78 -5.07
C LYS A 363 -5.22 25.14 -4.74
N ILE A 364 -5.85 24.51 -5.73
CA ILE A 364 -7.18 23.92 -5.61
C ILE A 364 -7.20 22.54 -6.27
N CYS A 365 -7.84 21.57 -5.64
CA CYS A 365 -8.12 20.26 -6.23
C CYS A 365 -9.62 20.06 -6.37
N ILE A 366 -10.06 19.75 -7.59
CA ILE A 366 -11.46 19.44 -7.91
C ILE A 366 -11.53 17.98 -8.38
N PRO A 367 -11.73 17.03 -7.45
CA PRO A 367 -11.97 15.64 -7.82
C PRO A 367 -13.35 15.46 -8.44
N VAL A 368 -13.42 14.66 -9.50
CA VAL A 368 -14.65 14.21 -10.17
C VAL A 368 -14.58 12.70 -10.34
N LYS A 369 -15.71 12.00 -10.30
CA LYS A 369 -15.74 10.53 -10.27
C LYS A 369 -14.98 9.88 -11.42
N GLU A 370 -15.39 10.18 -12.65
CA GLU A 370 -14.90 9.52 -13.87
C GLU A 370 -14.90 10.50 -15.05
N PRO A 371 -14.13 10.22 -16.12
CA PRO A 371 -14.02 11.11 -17.26
C PRO A 371 -15.35 11.29 -17.97
N TYR A 372 -15.63 12.51 -18.46
CA TYR A 372 -16.85 12.78 -19.23
C TYR A 372 -16.74 12.21 -20.65
N THR A 373 -17.68 11.35 -21.04
CA THR A 373 -17.68 10.61 -22.32
C THR A 373 -18.92 10.85 -23.18
N GLN A 374 -19.62 11.98 -22.99
CA GLN A 374 -20.89 12.30 -23.67
C GLN A 374 -20.74 12.51 -25.20
N GLY A 375 -20.44 11.42 -25.93
CA GLY A 375 -20.17 11.42 -27.36
C GLY A 375 -18.78 11.94 -27.77
N ASN A 376 -17.99 12.44 -26.83
CA ASN A 376 -16.66 13.02 -27.09
C ASN A 376 -15.53 12.19 -26.46
N THR A 377 -14.33 12.33 -27.02
CA THR A 377 -13.12 11.74 -26.45
C THR A 377 -12.76 12.47 -25.16
N ALA A 378 -12.63 11.75 -24.05
CA ALA A 378 -12.16 12.36 -22.80
C ALA A 378 -10.73 12.89 -22.98
N THR A 379 -10.43 14.02 -22.35
CA THR A 379 -9.16 14.73 -22.56
C THR A 379 -8.10 14.45 -21.49
N GLY A 380 -8.44 13.70 -20.45
CA GLY A 380 -7.59 13.43 -19.28
C GLY A 380 -7.74 14.42 -18.12
N LEU A 381 -8.42 15.56 -18.33
CA LEU A 381 -8.78 16.50 -17.25
C LEU A 381 -10.22 16.30 -16.82
N ALA A 382 -10.50 16.38 -15.53
CA ALA A 382 -11.88 16.42 -15.04
C ALA A 382 -12.60 17.68 -15.54
N LEU A 383 -13.91 17.59 -15.76
CA LEU A 383 -14.80 18.65 -16.26
C LEU A 383 -14.55 19.13 -17.70
N GLU A 384 -13.34 18.99 -18.23
CA GLU A 384 -12.97 19.43 -19.57
C GLU A 384 -13.78 18.66 -20.63
N MET A 385 -14.30 19.41 -21.60
CA MET A 385 -14.91 18.87 -22.80
C MET A 385 -14.53 19.73 -24.01
N GLU A 386 -14.48 19.12 -25.18
CA GLU A 386 -14.14 19.79 -26.44
C GLU A 386 -15.32 20.60 -26.99
N LYS A 387 -15.77 21.60 -26.22
CA LYS A 387 -16.86 22.51 -26.59
C LYS A 387 -16.38 23.96 -26.59
N ASN A 388 -16.61 24.67 -27.70
CA ASN A 388 -16.05 26.00 -27.93
C ASN A 388 -16.98 27.15 -27.46
N SER A 389 -18.15 26.84 -26.90
CA SER A 389 -19.10 27.85 -26.43
C SER A 389 -19.95 27.39 -25.24
N TRP A 390 -20.19 28.30 -24.30
CA TRP A 390 -21.17 28.15 -23.22
C TRP A 390 -22.63 28.17 -23.70
N THR A 391 -22.86 28.64 -24.92
CA THR A 391 -24.19 28.67 -25.56
C THR A 391 -24.56 27.33 -26.20
N ASP A 392 -23.63 26.38 -26.30
CA ASP A 392 -23.86 25.07 -26.92
C ASP A 392 -25.01 24.31 -26.21
N PRO A 393 -26.03 23.84 -26.96
CA PRO A 393 -27.16 23.10 -26.39
C PRO A 393 -26.79 21.72 -25.85
N GLU A 394 -25.67 21.13 -26.27
CA GLU A 394 -25.18 19.82 -25.81
C GLU A 394 -24.32 19.93 -24.54
N LEU A 395 -24.08 21.14 -24.03
CA LEU A 395 -23.36 21.34 -22.77
C LEU A 395 -24.05 20.56 -21.64
N ASN A 396 -23.29 19.83 -20.84
CA ASN A 396 -23.87 18.99 -19.79
C ASN A 396 -24.43 19.80 -18.60
N ASN A 397 -25.33 19.18 -17.82
CA ASN A 397 -25.96 19.86 -16.68
C ASN A 397 -24.94 20.36 -15.65
N SER A 398 -23.87 19.60 -15.39
CA SER A 398 -22.82 20.02 -14.44
C SER A 398 -22.17 21.34 -14.85
N LEU A 399 -21.77 21.47 -16.12
CA LEU A 399 -21.14 22.67 -16.66
C LEU A 399 -22.11 23.85 -16.75
N ARG A 400 -23.38 23.62 -17.10
CA ARG A 400 -24.42 24.66 -17.05
C ARG A 400 -24.55 25.26 -15.64
N ASN A 401 -24.46 24.43 -14.61
CA ASN A 401 -24.61 24.88 -13.23
C ASN A 401 -23.32 25.50 -12.69
N ILE A 402 -22.15 25.01 -13.09
CA ILE A 402 -20.88 25.68 -12.85
C ILE A 402 -20.93 27.11 -13.42
N LEU A 403 -21.42 27.28 -14.65
CA LEU A 403 -21.59 28.59 -15.27
C LEU A 403 -22.54 29.49 -14.47
N LYS A 404 -23.69 28.95 -14.02
CA LYS A 404 -24.63 29.70 -13.15
C LYS A 404 -23.99 30.15 -11.84
N LEU A 405 -23.21 29.28 -11.20
CA LEU A 405 -22.54 29.61 -9.95
C LEU A 405 -21.43 30.64 -10.16
N LEU A 406 -20.66 30.54 -11.25
CA LEU A 406 -19.67 31.56 -11.63
C LEU A 406 -20.33 32.91 -11.88
N TYR A 407 -21.42 32.94 -12.66
CA TYR A 407 -22.19 34.16 -12.89
C TYR A 407 -22.69 34.77 -11.57
N LYS A 408 -23.30 33.96 -10.69
CA LYS A 408 -23.73 34.41 -9.35
C LYS A 408 -22.57 34.99 -8.53
N THR A 409 -21.40 34.35 -8.58
CA THR A 409 -20.20 34.75 -7.83
C THR A 409 -19.66 36.11 -8.28
N TYR A 410 -19.58 36.34 -9.60
CA TYR A 410 -18.97 37.55 -10.15
C TYR A 410 -19.96 38.71 -10.38
N MET A 411 -21.23 38.40 -10.66
CA MET A 411 -22.29 39.39 -10.93
C MET A 411 -23.18 39.65 -9.71
N GLY A 412 -23.00 38.90 -8.62
CA GLY A 412 -23.76 39.05 -7.38
C GLY A 412 -25.25 38.68 -7.48
N THR A 413 -25.70 38.12 -8.61
CA THR A 413 -27.12 37.80 -8.86
C THR A 413 -27.28 36.44 -9.52
N SER A 414 -28.32 35.70 -9.12
CA SER A 414 -28.70 34.44 -9.76
C SER A 414 -29.62 34.72 -10.96
N LYS A 415 -29.30 34.13 -12.12
CA LYS A 415 -30.10 34.25 -13.36
C LYS A 415 -30.26 32.91 -14.05
N ASP A 416 -31.28 32.79 -14.89
CA ASP A 416 -31.46 31.63 -15.76
C ASP A 416 -30.40 31.58 -16.86
N LEU A 417 -30.16 30.37 -17.37
CA LEU A 417 -29.07 30.10 -18.31
C LEU A 417 -29.19 30.91 -19.60
N ASN A 418 -30.41 31.19 -20.08
CA ASN A 418 -30.62 31.98 -21.30
C ASN A 418 -30.16 33.43 -21.12
N TYR A 419 -30.46 34.06 -19.99
CA TYR A 419 -29.97 35.40 -19.68
C TYR A 419 -28.45 35.44 -19.58
N ILE A 420 -27.86 34.45 -18.89
CA ILE A 420 -26.39 34.36 -18.77
C ILE A 420 -25.74 34.23 -20.15
N ARG A 421 -26.34 33.46 -21.06
CA ARG A 421 -25.85 33.31 -22.44
C ARG A 421 -25.94 34.61 -23.22
N GLU A 422 -27.04 35.35 -23.11
CA GLU A 422 -27.15 36.68 -23.70
C GLU A 422 -26.10 37.65 -23.16
N ASP A 423 -25.80 37.62 -21.87
CA ASP A 423 -24.78 38.47 -21.26
C ASP A 423 -23.37 38.11 -21.74
N ILE A 424 -23.10 36.83 -22.01
CA ILE A 424 -21.84 36.39 -22.64
C ILE A 424 -21.76 36.91 -24.08
N GLU A 425 -22.84 36.76 -24.87
CA GLU A 425 -22.90 37.22 -26.26
C GLU A 425 -22.77 38.75 -26.38
N LYS A 426 -23.31 39.49 -25.41
CA LYS A 426 -23.21 40.95 -25.32
C LYS A 426 -21.92 41.44 -24.66
N HIS A 427 -21.00 40.55 -24.28
CA HIS A 427 -19.75 40.87 -23.56
C HIS A 427 -19.97 41.59 -22.20
N ILE A 428 -21.13 41.40 -21.58
CA ILE A 428 -21.45 41.87 -20.22
C ILE A 428 -20.82 40.93 -19.19
N PHE A 429 -20.82 39.62 -19.46
CA PHE A 429 -20.17 38.61 -18.63
C PHE A 429 -19.03 37.93 -19.41
N ASN A 430 -17.81 38.46 -19.26
CA ASN A 430 -16.64 38.00 -19.99
C ASN A 430 -16.01 36.76 -19.33
N ILE A 431 -16.18 35.60 -19.97
CA ILE A 431 -15.65 34.31 -19.53
C ILE A 431 -15.01 33.58 -20.72
N LEU A 432 -13.86 32.93 -20.50
CA LEU A 432 -13.25 32.09 -21.52
C LEU A 432 -14.20 30.96 -21.94
N PRO A 433 -14.20 30.55 -23.22
CA PRO A 433 -14.99 29.41 -23.66
C PRO A 433 -14.53 28.11 -22.98
N PRO A 434 -15.39 27.07 -22.91
CA PRO A 434 -15.09 25.84 -22.16
C PRO A 434 -13.79 25.14 -22.59
N ASP A 435 -13.50 25.07 -23.88
CA ASP A 435 -12.28 24.47 -24.46
C ASP A 435 -10.96 25.15 -24.03
N LYS A 436 -11.05 26.39 -23.50
CA LYS A 436 -9.93 27.18 -23.00
C LYS A 436 -9.93 27.33 -21.49
N ILE A 437 -11.10 27.43 -20.86
CA ILE A 437 -11.21 27.76 -19.43
C ILE A 437 -10.59 26.69 -18.52
N PHE A 438 -10.76 25.40 -18.83
CA PHE A 438 -10.24 24.33 -17.98
C PHE A 438 -8.71 24.20 -18.09
N LYS A 439 -8.16 24.41 -19.30
CA LYS A 439 -6.71 24.52 -19.49
C LYS A 439 -6.15 25.74 -18.76
N TYR A 440 -6.88 26.86 -18.80
CA TYR A 440 -6.52 28.05 -18.03
C TYR A 440 -6.53 27.75 -16.52
N TRP A 441 -7.56 27.09 -15.99
CA TRP A 441 -7.62 26.69 -14.58
C TRP A 441 -6.46 25.78 -14.21
N GLN A 442 -6.17 24.74 -15.01
CA GLN A 442 -5.05 23.83 -14.78
C GLN A 442 -3.72 24.59 -14.64
N LYS A 443 -3.41 25.45 -15.62
CA LYS A 443 -2.19 26.29 -15.63
C LYS A 443 -2.10 27.29 -14.48
N ASN A 444 -3.21 27.61 -13.82
CA ASN A 444 -3.25 28.58 -12.73
C ASN A 444 -3.32 27.92 -11.33
N GLY A 445 -3.11 26.60 -11.26
CA GLY A 445 -3.04 25.84 -10.00
C GLY A 445 -4.36 25.18 -9.62
N VAL A 446 -5.18 24.77 -10.59
CA VAL A 446 -6.37 23.94 -10.34
C VAL A 446 -6.15 22.51 -10.84
N LEU A 447 -6.00 21.58 -9.91
CA LEU A 447 -5.87 20.17 -10.18
C LEU A 447 -7.25 19.55 -10.50
N LEU A 448 -7.53 19.38 -11.80
CA LEU A 448 -8.78 18.81 -12.32
C LEU A 448 -8.70 17.27 -12.37
N LEU A 449 -8.88 16.63 -11.22
CA LEU A 449 -8.60 15.20 -11.01
C LEU A 449 -9.82 14.31 -11.25
N ASN A 450 -9.69 13.31 -12.14
CA ASN A 450 -10.64 12.19 -12.16
C ASN A 450 -10.25 11.17 -11.07
N THR A 451 -11.19 10.68 -10.28
CA THR A 451 -10.93 9.64 -9.27
C THR A 451 -10.78 8.25 -9.87
N VAL A 452 -11.30 8.07 -11.08
CA VAL A 452 -11.07 6.93 -11.96
C VAL A 452 -10.49 7.50 -13.25
N LEU A 453 -9.22 7.20 -13.58
CA LEU A 453 -8.52 7.90 -14.68
C LEU A 453 -8.92 7.42 -16.07
N THR A 454 -9.55 6.24 -16.18
CA THR A 454 -10.06 5.70 -17.44
C THR A 454 -11.45 5.12 -17.25
N ILE A 455 -12.28 5.15 -18.28
CA ILE A 455 -13.59 4.51 -18.31
C ILE A 455 -13.71 3.63 -19.55
N ALA A 456 -14.31 2.44 -19.40
CA ALA A 456 -14.60 1.58 -20.53
C ALA A 456 -15.76 2.15 -21.36
N GLU A 457 -15.67 2.04 -22.69
CA GLU A 457 -16.76 2.46 -23.58
C GLU A 457 -17.99 1.55 -23.47
N THR A 458 -17.79 0.32 -22.99
CA THR A 458 -18.85 -0.64 -22.72
C THR A 458 -19.00 -0.84 -21.22
N LYS A 459 -20.22 -1.14 -20.76
CA LYS A 459 -20.50 -1.46 -19.34
C LYS A 459 -19.83 -2.76 -18.84
N ALA A 460 -19.07 -3.45 -19.69
CA ALA A 460 -18.48 -4.75 -19.40
C ALA A 460 -17.26 -4.67 -18.45
N ALA A 461 -16.64 -3.50 -18.28
CA ALA A 461 -15.45 -3.35 -17.45
C ALA A 461 -15.56 -2.16 -16.49
N ASP A 462 -15.49 -2.45 -15.19
CA ASP A 462 -15.47 -1.45 -14.12
C ASP A 462 -14.02 -1.12 -13.74
N HIS A 463 -13.53 0.02 -14.23
CA HIS A 463 -12.17 0.48 -13.99
C HIS A 463 -11.99 1.07 -12.58
N SER A 464 -13.07 1.33 -11.84
CA SER A 464 -12.99 1.91 -10.49
C SER A 464 -12.27 0.99 -9.50
N LYS A 465 -12.35 -0.33 -9.70
CA LYS A 465 -11.64 -1.32 -8.87
C LYS A 465 -10.13 -1.14 -8.90
N PHE A 466 -9.58 -0.72 -10.04
CA PHE A 466 -8.16 -0.46 -10.21
C PHE A 466 -7.78 0.96 -9.75
N TRP A 467 -8.54 1.97 -10.19
CA TRP A 467 -8.16 3.37 -9.95
C TRP A 467 -8.53 3.91 -8.56
N THR A 468 -9.55 3.36 -7.88
CA THR A 468 -9.96 3.89 -6.58
C THR A 468 -8.83 3.81 -5.55
N PRO A 469 -8.12 2.67 -5.39
CA PRO A 469 -6.95 2.62 -4.50
C PRO A 469 -5.83 3.58 -4.92
N PHE A 470 -5.54 3.66 -6.22
CA PHE A 470 -4.53 4.59 -6.75
C PHE A 470 -4.85 6.05 -6.36
N THR A 471 -6.10 6.48 -6.52
CA THR A 471 -6.53 7.84 -6.18
C THR A 471 -6.58 8.08 -4.67
N GLN A 472 -6.92 7.06 -3.86
CA GLN A 472 -6.85 7.18 -2.40
C GLN A 472 -5.43 7.52 -1.94
N GLU A 473 -4.43 6.78 -2.43
CA GLU A 473 -3.02 7.04 -2.13
C GLU A 473 -2.54 8.38 -2.72
N LEU A 474 -3.02 8.73 -3.91
CA LEU A 474 -2.68 10.01 -4.57
C LEU A 474 -3.15 11.21 -3.74
N LEU A 475 -4.39 11.18 -3.22
CA LEU A 475 -4.92 12.27 -2.41
C LEU A 475 -4.18 12.39 -1.07
N GLU A 476 -3.76 11.27 -0.50
CA GLU A 476 -2.88 11.27 0.69
C GLU A 476 -1.56 11.95 0.36
N PHE A 477 -0.87 11.50 -0.68
CA PHE A 477 0.39 12.09 -1.16
C PHE A 477 0.28 13.60 -1.42
N ILE A 478 -0.74 14.03 -2.19
CA ILE A 478 -0.98 15.45 -2.50
C ILE A 478 -1.16 16.24 -1.21
N SER A 479 -2.01 15.77 -0.31
CA SER A 479 -2.33 16.49 0.94
C SER A 479 -1.17 16.56 1.93
N GLU A 480 -0.20 15.64 1.83
CA GLU A 480 1.00 15.65 2.66
C GLU A 480 2.09 16.56 2.07
N LYS A 481 2.26 16.54 0.75
CA LYS A 481 3.25 17.33 0.02
C LYS A 481 2.85 18.80 -0.15
N ASN A 482 1.57 19.08 -0.35
CA ASN A 482 1.03 20.42 -0.48
C ASN A 482 -0.10 20.66 0.52
N LYS A 483 0.27 21.19 1.70
CA LYS A 483 -0.65 21.34 2.84
C LYS A 483 -1.67 22.47 2.72
N ASN A 484 -1.47 23.37 1.76
CA ASN A 484 -2.28 24.59 1.60
C ASN A 484 -3.32 24.46 0.49
N ILE A 485 -3.42 23.30 -0.17
CA ILE A 485 -4.38 23.07 -1.23
C ILE A 485 -5.81 23.03 -0.67
N THR A 486 -6.76 23.64 -1.38
CA THR A 486 -8.20 23.58 -1.06
C THR A 486 -8.89 22.52 -1.93
N TYR A 487 -9.72 21.67 -1.33
CA TYR A 487 -10.43 20.59 -2.02
C TYR A 487 -11.91 20.91 -2.20
N PHE A 488 -12.41 20.78 -3.44
CA PHE A 488 -13.82 20.95 -3.78
C PHE A 488 -14.48 19.57 -3.93
N LEU A 489 -15.07 19.04 -2.85
CA LEU A 489 -15.70 17.72 -2.86
C LEU A 489 -17.20 17.86 -3.20
N TRP A 490 -17.49 17.96 -4.49
CA TRP A 490 -18.85 18.10 -5.00
C TRP A 490 -19.50 16.75 -5.29
N GLY A 491 -20.39 16.31 -4.40
CA GLY A 491 -21.13 15.04 -4.52
C GLY A 491 -20.62 13.93 -3.60
N LYS A 492 -21.50 12.96 -3.31
CA LYS A 492 -21.22 11.88 -2.35
C LYS A 492 -20.05 10.98 -2.76
N ASP A 493 -19.93 10.69 -4.06
CA ASP A 493 -18.89 9.80 -4.58
C ASP A 493 -17.48 10.33 -4.29
N VAL A 494 -17.24 11.62 -4.50
CA VAL A 494 -15.93 12.25 -4.21
C VAL A 494 -15.77 12.61 -2.73
N GLN A 495 -16.85 12.89 -2.02
CA GLN A 495 -16.81 13.10 -0.56
C GLN A 495 -16.33 11.85 0.20
N ALA A 496 -16.52 10.65 -0.35
CA ALA A 496 -15.99 9.41 0.23
C ALA A 496 -14.44 9.38 0.33
N PHE A 497 -13.75 10.19 -0.47
CA PHE A 497 -12.29 10.32 -0.44
C PHE A 497 -11.79 11.31 0.62
N GLU A 498 -12.66 12.00 1.35
CA GLU A 498 -12.27 12.93 2.42
C GLU A 498 -11.32 12.29 3.44
N LYS A 499 -11.55 11.03 3.80
CA LYS A 499 -10.70 10.26 4.74
C LYS A 499 -9.24 10.11 4.28
N ASN A 500 -8.98 10.32 2.99
CA ASN A 500 -7.68 10.23 2.35
C ASN A 500 -7.01 11.61 2.21
N ILE A 501 -7.63 12.69 2.69
CA ILE A 501 -7.04 14.03 2.68
C ILE A 501 -6.50 14.31 4.09
N LYS A 502 -5.17 14.39 4.24
CA LYS A 502 -4.50 14.56 5.54
C LYS A 502 -4.37 16.02 5.98
N SER A 503 -4.38 16.96 5.04
CA SER A 503 -4.38 18.40 5.31
C SER A 503 -4.97 19.20 4.15
N GLY A 504 -5.19 20.50 4.34
CA GLY A 504 -5.89 21.39 3.39
C GLY A 504 -7.33 21.72 3.82
N GLU A 505 -7.91 22.78 3.24
CA GLU A 505 -9.31 23.14 3.46
C GLU A 505 -10.22 22.29 2.56
N ILE A 506 -11.37 21.84 3.09
CA ILE A 506 -12.35 21.06 2.32
C ILE A 506 -13.67 21.83 2.23
N ILE A 507 -14.16 22.04 1.01
CA ILE A 507 -15.47 22.64 0.71
C ILE A 507 -16.37 21.57 0.07
N LYS A 508 -17.49 21.25 0.72
CA LYS A 508 -18.41 20.17 0.29
C LYS A 508 -19.78 20.70 -0.09
N HIS A 509 -20.27 20.30 -1.25
CA HIS A 509 -21.64 20.59 -1.71
C HIS A 509 -22.16 19.40 -2.52
N ASN A 510 -23.42 19.42 -2.91
CA ASN A 510 -24.00 18.48 -3.86
C ASN A 510 -23.24 18.52 -5.20
N HIS A 511 -23.32 17.42 -5.95
CA HIS A 511 -22.69 17.34 -7.27
C HIS A 511 -23.28 18.42 -8.20
N PRO A 512 -22.50 19.04 -9.11
CA PRO A 512 -22.99 20.13 -9.95
C PRO A 512 -24.15 19.73 -10.87
N SER A 513 -24.39 18.44 -11.10
CA SER A 513 -25.57 17.96 -11.84
C SER A 513 -26.89 18.07 -11.06
N VAL A 514 -26.84 18.27 -9.73
CA VAL A 514 -28.00 18.38 -8.83
C VAL A 514 -28.05 19.80 -8.27
N TRP A 515 -29.10 20.54 -8.61
CA TRP A 515 -29.27 21.93 -8.22
C TRP A 515 -30.74 22.32 -8.17
N GLY A 516 -31.04 23.47 -7.59
CA GLY A 516 -32.36 24.12 -7.71
C GLY A 516 -33.24 23.99 -6.47
N ASN A 517 -32.69 23.59 -5.33
CA ASN A 517 -33.35 23.73 -4.04
C ASN A 517 -32.65 24.84 -3.21
N PRO A 518 -33.12 26.10 -3.26
CA PRO A 518 -32.51 27.21 -2.55
C PRO A 518 -32.45 27.04 -1.03
N GLU A 519 -33.40 26.29 -0.46
CA GLU A 519 -33.49 26.01 0.98
C GLU A 519 -32.47 24.97 1.44
N ASN A 520 -31.90 24.20 0.52
CA ASN A 520 -30.85 23.25 0.83
C ASN A 520 -29.49 23.97 0.86
N GLU A 521 -28.92 24.15 2.05
CA GLU A 521 -27.58 24.71 2.21
C GLU A 521 -26.50 23.93 1.44
N LYS A 522 -26.72 22.63 1.21
CA LYS A 522 -25.80 21.77 0.45
C LYS A 522 -26.01 21.85 -1.06
N ASP A 523 -27.00 22.59 -1.55
CA ASP A 523 -27.21 22.79 -2.99
C ASP A 523 -25.96 23.36 -3.65
N PHE A 524 -25.64 22.89 -4.86
CA PHE A 524 -24.45 23.34 -5.57
C PHE A 524 -24.46 24.85 -5.84
N LEU A 525 -25.63 25.45 -6.14
CA LEU A 525 -25.72 26.90 -6.39
C LEU A 525 -25.60 27.75 -5.12
N ASN A 526 -25.65 27.14 -3.94
CA ASN A 526 -25.36 27.78 -2.66
C ASN A 526 -23.88 27.63 -2.26
N SER A 527 -23.06 27.00 -3.12
CA SER A 527 -21.66 26.76 -2.82
C SER A 527 -20.82 28.03 -2.71
N SER A 528 -20.00 28.08 -1.66
CA SER A 528 -18.98 29.13 -1.47
C SER A 528 -17.66 28.85 -2.19
N SER A 529 -17.57 27.78 -2.99
CA SER A 529 -16.31 27.32 -3.61
C SER A 529 -15.61 28.43 -4.42
N PHE A 530 -16.29 29.01 -5.41
CA PHE A 530 -15.70 30.07 -6.24
C PHE A 530 -15.57 31.40 -5.48
N GLU A 531 -16.53 31.75 -4.63
CA GLU A 531 -16.48 32.99 -3.85
C GLU A 531 -15.28 33.05 -2.90
N LYS A 532 -15.00 31.96 -2.16
CA LYS A 532 -13.84 31.88 -1.26
C LYS A 532 -12.50 31.91 -1.99
N THR A 533 -12.47 31.52 -3.26
CA THR A 533 -11.23 31.26 -3.99
C THR A 533 -11.01 32.21 -5.17
N LYS A 534 -11.92 33.14 -5.45
CA LYS A 534 -11.77 34.12 -6.54
C LYS A 534 -10.58 35.07 -6.38
N GLY A 535 -10.05 35.22 -5.15
CA GLY A 535 -8.80 35.94 -4.87
C GLY A 535 -7.53 35.11 -5.13
N ILE A 536 -7.68 33.80 -5.33
CA ILE A 536 -6.59 32.83 -5.53
C ILE A 536 -6.52 32.40 -7.01
N ILE A 537 -7.69 32.15 -7.61
CA ILE A 537 -7.88 31.75 -9.00
C ILE A 537 -8.82 32.75 -9.67
N ASN A 538 -8.43 33.27 -10.83
CA ASN A 538 -9.35 33.97 -11.70
C ASN A 538 -10.21 32.96 -12.46
N TRP A 539 -11.38 32.63 -11.92
CA TRP A 539 -12.23 31.58 -12.47
C TRP A 539 -12.84 31.92 -13.84
N LEU A 540 -12.85 33.19 -14.25
CA LEU A 540 -13.36 33.59 -15.58
C LEU A 540 -12.32 33.43 -16.68
N GLY A 541 -11.03 33.40 -16.34
CA GLY A 541 -9.92 33.25 -17.28
C GLY A 541 -9.61 34.46 -18.17
N CYS A 542 -10.39 35.54 -18.05
CA CYS A 542 -10.18 36.80 -18.76
C CYS A 542 -9.45 37.79 -17.87
N GLU A 543 -8.60 38.69 -18.41
CA GLU A 543 -8.09 39.81 -17.63
C GLU A 543 -9.27 40.61 -17.06
N MET A 544 -9.35 40.72 -15.73
CA MET A 544 -10.31 41.63 -15.12
C MET A 544 -9.83 43.04 -15.47
N GLU A 545 -10.61 43.77 -16.28
CA GLU A 545 -10.40 45.21 -16.42
C GLU A 545 -10.38 45.80 -15.02
N ARG A 546 -9.19 46.24 -14.58
CA ARG A 546 -9.08 47.06 -13.38
C ARG A 546 -9.89 48.31 -13.68
N LYS A 547 -11.13 48.37 -13.18
CA LYS A 547 -11.78 49.65 -12.94
C LYS A 547 -10.86 50.40 -12.00
N THR A 548 -9.99 51.20 -12.60
CA THR A 548 -9.21 52.21 -11.91
C THR A 548 -10.27 53.20 -11.47
N THR A 549 -10.75 53.03 -10.23
CA THR A 549 -11.58 54.03 -9.58
C THR A 549 -10.68 55.24 -9.34
N LEU A 550 -10.51 56.07 -10.37
CA LEU A 550 -10.22 57.48 -10.18
C LEU A 550 -11.50 58.07 -9.60
N PHE A 551 -11.55 58.22 -8.28
CA PHE A 551 -11.82 59.45 -7.54
C PHE A 551 -11.87 59.15 -6.04
#